data_AF-A0A2I0XDI7-F1
#
_entry.id   AF-A0A2I0XDI7-F1
#
_cell.length_a   1.000
_cell.length_b   1.000
_cell.length_c   1.000
_cell.angle_alpha   90.00
_cell.angle_beta   90.00
_cell.angle_gamma   90.00
#
_symmetry.space_group_name_H-M   'P 1'
#
loop_
_entity.id
_entity.type
_entity.pdbx_description
1 polymer ?
#
loop_
_entity_poly.entity_id
_entity_poly.type
_entity_poly.pdbx_seq_one_letter_code
_entity_poly.pdbx_strand_id
1 'polypeptide(L)'
;MCSAIQQPVFTFRFFFLRSSLFSMVLAALSFAQLPGISISRASPDSFPCHRPSSLLFPLGRRRLTLHSDRNQSLKASSSSSISSSTPGTKADAFELTYLEGNSWLWNTDGVNVLVDPILVGNLDFGVPWLYDAAKKVLTTFRLENLPAVDCLLITQSLDDHCHVKTLRPLSEKHPNLPVFSTPNAESILRSLFRNVTYLEPGQTSEFEGRNGGKLNILATAGPILGPPWQRPENGYIITSRRSNLKLYYEPHCVYNKSFLKEYKVDILITPVIKQLLPSFTLVSGQEDAVHLAKLLQAKYIVPMKNGDLNGKGFLSSIIRSEGTVESFKELLKEELPDAHVLEPQPGVPLEISMSSSSL
;
A
#
# COMPACT_ATOMS: atom_id res chain seq x y z
N MET A 1 16.61 41.39 -36.35
CA MET A 1 17.87 41.25 -35.60
C MET A 1 17.57 41.45 -34.12
N CYS A 2 18.18 40.62 -33.27
CA CYS A 2 18.08 40.54 -31.81
C CYS A 2 16.84 39.85 -31.19
N SER A 3 17.01 38.53 -31.11
CA SER A 3 16.47 37.58 -30.14
C SER A 3 16.72 38.02 -28.69
N ALA A 4 15.72 37.87 -27.81
CA ALA A 4 15.88 37.84 -26.37
C ALA A 4 15.58 36.40 -25.89
N ILE A 5 16.62 35.76 -25.37
CA ILE A 5 16.62 34.39 -24.87
C ILE A 5 15.98 34.37 -23.48
N GLN A 6 14.85 33.69 -23.35
CA GLN A 6 14.18 33.42 -22.08
C GLN A 6 14.81 32.14 -21.49
N GLN A 7 15.62 32.29 -20.46
CA GLN A 7 16.25 31.20 -19.70
C GLN A 7 15.17 30.42 -18.91
N PRO A 8 15.22 29.07 -18.84
CA PRO A 8 14.13 28.30 -18.26
C PRO A 8 14.28 28.13 -16.74
N VAL A 9 13.18 28.35 -16.02
CA VAL A 9 12.97 28.13 -14.57
C VAL A 9 12.92 26.62 -14.22
N PHE A 10 13.46 25.75 -15.08
CA PHE A 10 13.33 24.29 -15.00
C PHE A 10 14.29 23.62 -13.99
N THR A 11 15.37 24.28 -13.60
CA THR A 11 16.47 23.65 -12.83
C THR A 11 16.23 23.62 -11.32
N PHE A 12 15.34 24.47 -10.77
CA PHE A 12 15.15 24.59 -9.32
C PHE A 12 14.12 23.61 -8.72
N ARG A 13 13.19 23.09 -9.52
CA ARG A 13 12.10 22.21 -9.04
C ARG A 13 12.43 20.72 -9.06
N PHE A 14 13.37 20.28 -9.89
CA PHE A 14 13.90 18.91 -9.87
C PHE A 14 14.68 18.57 -8.57
N PHE A 15 15.10 19.60 -7.82
CA PHE A 15 15.83 19.44 -6.58
C PHE A 15 14.96 18.94 -5.42
N PHE A 16 13.64 19.23 -5.42
CA PHE A 16 12.76 18.90 -4.30
C PHE A 16 12.30 17.43 -4.27
N LEU A 17 12.08 16.78 -5.42
CA LEU A 17 11.77 15.34 -5.45
C LEU A 17 12.99 14.49 -5.08
N ARG A 18 14.18 14.86 -5.59
CA ARG A 18 15.45 14.27 -5.14
C ARG A 18 15.69 14.54 -3.66
N SER A 19 15.27 15.69 -3.14
CA SER A 19 15.43 16.04 -1.73
C SER A 19 14.64 15.16 -0.78
N SER A 20 13.50 14.55 -1.13
CA SER A 20 12.75 13.75 -0.14
C SER A 20 13.46 12.42 0.16
N LEU A 21 13.80 11.65 -0.87
CA LEU A 21 14.57 10.41 -0.67
C LEU A 21 15.99 10.71 -0.19
N PHE A 22 16.65 11.75 -0.71
CA PHE A 22 18.00 12.14 -0.27
C PHE A 22 18.00 12.69 1.16
N SER A 23 16.93 13.35 1.62
CA SER A 23 16.77 13.79 3.02
C SER A 23 16.41 12.62 3.94
N MET A 24 15.61 11.65 3.49
CA MET A 24 15.37 10.40 4.25
C MET A 24 16.65 9.56 4.38
N VAL A 25 17.44 9.46 3.30
CA VAL A 25 18.74 8.78 3.28
C VAL A 25 19.76 9.55 4.11
N LEU A 26 19.85 10.89 4.00
CA LEU A 26 20.74 11.69 4.84
C LEU A 26 20.34 11.61 6.31
N ALA A 27 19.05 11.67 6.65
CA ALA A 27 18.59 11.51 8.01
C ALA A 27 18.98 10.12 8.55
N ALA A 28 18.75 9.05 7.78
CA ALA A 28 19.16 7.70 8.15
C ALA A 28 20.69 7.55 8.30
N LEU A 29 21.49 8.22 7.46
CA LEU A 29 22.96 8.20 7.50
C LEU A 29 23.55 9.09 8.61
N SER A 30 22.97 10.25 8.90
CA SER A 30 23.44 11.18 9.93
C SER A 30 23.25 10.63 11.35
N PHE A 31 22.24 9.78 11.58
CA PHE A 31 22.07 9.10 12.87
C PHE A 31 22.89 7.82 13.01
N ALA A 32 23.36 7.22 11.90
CA ALA A 32 24.22 6.03 11.93
C ALA A 32 25.68 6.32 12.31
N GLN A 33 26.09 7.61 12.35
CA GLN A 33 27.49 8.02 12.57
C GLN A 33 27.76 8.75 13.89
N LEU A 34 26.80 8.86 14.81
CA LEU A 34 27.03 9.49 16.12
C LEU A 34 27.22 8.43 17.21
N PRO A 35 28.44 8.24 17.76
CA PRO A 35 28.60 7.47 18.98
C PRO A 35 28.07 8.28 20.17
N GLY A 36 27.22 7.62 20.95
CA GLY A 36 26.71 7.95 22.28
C GLY A 36 26.97 9.36 22.84
N ILE A 37 25.92 10.17 22.87
CA ILE A 37 25.75 11.20 23.89
C ILE A 37 24.39 10.95 24.57
N SER A 38 24.47 10.46 25.80
CA SER A 38 23.34 10.37 26.72
C SER A 38 22.89 11.80 27.07
N ILE A 39 21.68 12.16 26.66
CA ILE A 39 20.98 13.32 27.20
C ILE A 39 19.84 12.80 28.06
N SER A 40 20.05 12.89 29.36
CA SER A 40 19.09 12.68 30.42
C SER A 40 17.84 13.54 30.21
N ARG A 41 16.68 12.91 30.04
CA ARG A 41 15.38 13.55 30.20
C ARG A 41 14.89 13.35 31.63
N ALA A 42 14.68 14.46 32.32
CA ALA A 42 13.98 14.53 33.59
C ALA A 42 12.48 14.22 33.38
N SER A 43 11.94 13.37 34.25
CA SER A 43 10.51 13.19 34.46
C SER A 43 10.03 14.14 35.57
N PRO A 44 8.83 14.72 35.50
CA PRO A 44 8.17 15.25 36.68
C PRO A 44 7.19 14.23 37.28
N ASP A 45 7.38 14.05 38.58
CA ASP A 45 6.37 13.87 39.63
C ASP A 45 5.73 12.50 39.89
N SER A 46 6.28 11.92 40.96
CA SER A 46 5.80 10.91 41.89
C SER A 46 4.60 11.35 42.74
N PHE A 47 3.81 10.40 43.26
CA PHE A 47 3.63 10.08 44.70
C PHE A 47 2.59 8.93 44.94
N PRO A 48 2.54 8.26 46.12
CA PRO A 48 2.67 6.79 46.23
C PRO A 48 1.47 6.08 46.93
N CYS A 49 1.41 4.75 46.92
CA CYS A 49 1.63 3.89 48.11
C CYS A 49 1.22 2.40 47.98
N HIS A 50 2.03 1.56 48.64
CA HIS A 50 1.79 0.26 49.28
C HIS A 50 1.54 -1.05 48.49
N ARG A 51 2.57 -1.92 48.56
CA ARG A 51 2.56 -3.40 48.55
C ARG A 51 2.00 -3.98 49.87
N PRO A 52 1.62 -5.27 49.94
CA PRO A 52 2.57 -6.39 50.23
C PRO A 52 2.49 -7.53 49.18
N SER A 53 3.60 -8.18 48.80
CA SER A 53 4.11 -9.48 49.32
C SER A 53 3.15 -10.65 49.01
N SER A 54 3.51 -11.83 48.51
CA SER A 54 4.73 -12.57 48.24
C SER A 54 4.27 -13.93 47.68
N LEU A 55 5.05 -14.62 46.85
CA LEU A 55 5.49 -16.02 47.05
C LEU A 55 6.02 -16.63 45.75
N LEU A 56 7.07 -17.44 45.93
CA LEU A 56 7.96 -18.05 44.97
C LEU A 56 7.62 -19.54 44.73
N PHE A 57 8.21 -20.05 43.63
CA PHE A 57 8.61 -21.45 43.32
C PHE A 57 7.60 -22.37 42.61
N PRO A 58 8.07 -23.41 41.88
CA PRO A 58 9.20 -23.46 40.95
C PRO A 58 8.92 -24.21 39.63
N LEU A 59 9.96 -24.22 38.78
CA LEU A 59 10.14 -24.93 37.51
C LEU A 59 9.66 -26.39 37.45
N GLY A 60 9.03 -26.73 36.32
CA GLY A 60 8.86 -28.09 35.82
C GLY A 60 9.41 -28.25 34.41
N ARG A 61 10.63 -28.79 34.29
CA ARG A 61 11.21 -29.30 33.04
C ARG A 61 10.41 -30.51 32.55
N ARG A 62 9.94 -30.50 31.29
CA ARG A 62 9.75 -31.74 30.52
C ARG A 62 10.39 -31.59 29.14
N ARG A 63 11.40 -32.44 28.94
CA ARG A 63 12.06 -32.78 27.68
C ARG A 63 11.35 -34.00 27.12
N LEU A 64 11.45 -34.20 25.79
CA LEU A 64 11.20 -35.38 24.94
C LEU A 64 10.38 -34.88 23.72
N THR A 65 10.66 -35.17 22.45
CA THR A 65 11.76 -35.85 21.76
C THR A 65 11.61 -35.44 20.29
N LEU A 66 12.72 -35.28 19.57
CA LEU A 66 12.73 -35.16 18.12
C LEU A 66 12.15 -36.43 17.46
N HIS A 67 11.32 -36.24 16.44
CA HIS A 67 11.27 -37.16 15.31
C HIS A 67 11.40 -36.37 14.00
N SER A 68 12.54 -36.58 13.37
CA SER A 68 12.79 -36.34 11.95
C SER A 68 11.97 -37.32 11.14
N ASP A 69 11.29 -36.86 10.08
CA ASP A 69 11.44 -37.52 8.78
C ASP A 69 10.91 -36.69 7.59
N ARG A 70 11.81 -36.56 6.62
CA ARG A 70 11.66 -36.62 5.15
C ARG A 70 10.67 -35.68 4.42
N ASN A 71 11.29 -34.72 3.73
CA ASN A 71 11.25 -34.52 2.27
C ASN A 71 10.21 -35.34 1.48
N GLN A 72 9.21 -34.64 0.94
CA GLN A 72 8.72 -34.92 -0.42
C GLN A 72 8.50 -33.62 -1.19
N SER A 73 9.35 -33.46 -2.20
CA SER A 73 9.21 -32.55 -3.33
C SER A 73 8.03 -33.00 -4.19
N LEU A 74 7.08 -32.11 -4.46
CA LEU A 74 6.08 -32.32 -5.51
C LEU A 74 6.24 -31.25 -6.58
N LYS A 75 6.60 -31.77 -7.75
CA LYS A 75 6.79 -31.10 -9.02
C LYS A 75 5.51 -30.40 -9.47
N ALA A 76 5.71 -29.20 -10.02
CA ALA A 76 4.79 -28.52 -10.88
C ALA A 76 4.26 -29.45 -11.98
N SER A 77 2.94 -29.51 -12.14
CA SER A 77 2.27 -30.01 -13.33
C SER A 77 1.35 -28.92 -13.84
N SER A 78 1.74 -28.37 -14.97
CA SER A 78 0.96 -27.50 -15.83
C SER A 78 -0.18 -28.29 -16.48
N SER A 79 -1.42 -27.84 -16.31
CA SER A 79 -2.47 -27.83 -17.34
C SER A 79 -3.81 -27.45 -16.71
N SER A 80 -4.41 -26.36 -17.17
CA SER A 80 -5.84 -26.36 -17.45
C SER A 80 -6.19 -25.19 -18.37
N SER A 81 -6.75 -25.60 -19.51
CA SER A 81 -7.42 -24.81 -20.52
C SER A 81 -8.77 -24.28 -20.04
N ILE A 82 -9.04 -23.02 -20.37
CA ILE A 82 -10.31 -22.37 -20.74
C ILE A 82 -11.55 -22.67 -19.87
N SER A 83 -12.10 -21.62 -19.25
CA SER A 83 -13.56 -21.49 -19.14
C SER A 83 -14.00 -20.07 -19.50
N SER A 84 -14.68 -19.96 -20.63
CA SER A 84 -15.52 -18.81 -20.97
C SER A 84 -16.70 -18.80 -20.00
N SER A 85 -16.72 -17.86 -19.06
CA SER A 85 -17.86 -17.68 -18.14
C SER A 85 -18.91 -16.76 -18.77
N THR A 86 -20.13 -17.29 -18.84
CA THR A 86 -21.37 -16.63 -19.27
C THR A 86 -21.64 -15.37 -18.43
N PRO A 87 -22.14 -14.27 -19.02
CA PRO A 87 -22.42 -13.03 -18.30
C PRO A 87 -23.76 -13.15 -17.55
N GLY A 88 -23.69 -13.58 -16.29
CA GLY A 88 -24.81 -13.54 -15.36
C GLY A 88 -24.31 -13.81 -13.94
N THR A 89 -24.74 -12.99 -12.97
CA THR A 89 -24.49 -13.07 -11.51
C THR A 89 -23.12 -12.64 -10.91
N LYS A 90 -22.12 -12.20 -11.68
CA LYS A 90 -20.84 -11.65 -11.14
C LYS A 90 -20.89 -10.19 -10.66
N ALA A 91 -22.08 -9.64 -10.51
CA ALA A 91 -22.24 -8.21 -10.45
C ALA A 91 -21.81 -7.64 -9.07
N ASP A 92 -22.05 -8.33 -7.96
CA ASP A 92 -21.92 -7.72 -6.61
C ASP A 92 -20.61 -8.05 -5.89
N ALA A 93 -19.50 -8.11 -6.62
CA ALA A 93 -18.20 -8.50 -6.09
C ALA A 93 -17.09 -7.47 -6.40
N PHE A 94 -16.07 -7.46 -5.54
CA PHE A 94 -14.76 -6.93 -5.87
C PHE A 94 -13.86 -8.07 -6.34
N GLU A 95 -13.26 -7.91 -7.51
CA GLU A 95 -12.17 -8.77 -7.98
C GLU A 95 -10.86 -7.99 -7.84
N LEU A 96 -9.96 -8.47 -6.98
CA LEU A 96 -8.71 -7.79 -6.62
C LEU A 96 -7.53 -8.58 -7.15
N THR A 97 -6.79 -8.02 -8.10
CA THR A 97 -5.55 -8.62 -8.60
C THR A 97 -4.36 -7.83 -8.07
N TYR A 98 -3.56 -8.47 -7.20
CA TYR A 98 -2.32 -7.88 -6.70
C TYR A 98 -1.23 -7.96 -7.78
N LEU A 99 -0.62 -6.83 -8.10
CA LEU A 99 0.41 -6.75 -9.14
C LEU A 99 1.83 -6.57 -8.55
N GLU A 100 2.04 -6.84 -7.27
CA GLU A 100 3.28 -6.61 -6.50
C GLU A 100 3.63 -5.14 -6.25
N GLY A 101 4.26 -4.85 -5.11
CA GLY A 101 4.54 -3.49 -4.66
C GLY A 101 3.26 -2.83 -4.15
N ASN A 102 3.02 -1.58 -4.55
CA ASN A 102 1.74 -0.91 -4.33
C ASN A 102 0.75 -1.12 -5.49
N SER A 103 1.12 -1.89 -6.52
CA SER A 103 0.34 -1.99 -7.74
C SER A 103 -0.84 -2.96 -7.61
N TRP A 104 -2.02 -2.52 -8.04
CA TRP A 104 -3.22 -3.35 -8.10
C TRP A 104 -4.02 -3.11 -9.37
N LEU A 105 -4.79 -4.13 -9.74
CA LEU A 105 -5.92 -3.99 -10.65
C LEU A 105 -7.17 -4.45 -9.90
N TRP A 106 -8.16 -3.57 -9.82
CA TRP A 106 -9.45 -3.88 -9.21
C TRP A 106 -10.53 -3.88 -10.29
N ASN A 107 -11.46 -4.84 -10.21
CA ASN A 107 -12.74 -4.76 -10.89
C ASN A 107 -13.86 -4.74 -9.85
N THR A 108 -14.71 -3.72 -9.93
CA THR A 108 -15.94 -3.66 -9.13
C THR A 108 -16.98 -2.89 -9.91
N ASP A 109 -18.23 -3.33 -9.86
CA ASP A 109 -19.30 -2.83 -10.72
C ASP A 109 -18.99 -2.85 -12.23
N GLY A 110 -18.08 -3.72 -12.68
CA GLY A 110 -17.62 -3.73 -14.08
C GLY A 110 -16.73 -2.55 -14.46
N VAL A 111 -16.20 -1.83 -13.47
CA VAL A 111 -15.22 -0.74 -13.60
C VAL A 111 -13.83 -1.29 -13.25
N ASN A 112 -12.91 -1.22 -14.22
CA ASN A 112 -11.51 -1.60 -14.03
C ASN A 112 -10.68 -0.40 -13.54
N VAL A 113 -10.22 -0.45 -12.28
CA VAL A 113 -9.37 0.57 -11.66
C VAL A 113 -7.94 0.06 -11.59
N LEU A 114 -7.01 0.77 -12.24
CA LEU A 114 -5.57 0.52 -12.10
C LEU A 114 -5.04 1.41 -10.97
N VAL A 115 -4.30 0.84 -10.02
CA VAL A 115 -3.85 1.55 -8.81
C VAL A 115 -2.33 1.48 -8.73
N ASP A 116 -1.70 2.64 -8.55
CA ASP A 116 -0.26 2.79 -8.31
C ASP A 116 0.64 1.86 -9.16
N PRO A 117 0.54 1.90 -10.51
CA PRO A 117 1.14 0.89 -11.36
C PRO A 117 2.65 1.05 -11.53
N ILE A 118 3.40 -0.01 -11.22
CA ILE A 118 4.82 -0.21 -11.52
C ILE A 118 4.92 -1.40 -12.47
N LEU A 119 4.82 -1.16 -13.78
CA LEU A 119 4.72 -2.22 -14.81
C LEU A 119 5.83 -2.14 -15.87
N VAL A 120 6.62 -1.06 -15.86
CA VAL A 120 7.72 -0.82 -16.80
C VAL A 120 9.00 -0.55 -16.04
N GLY A 121 9.97 -1.46 -16.19
CA GLY A 121 11.26 -1.39 -15.51
C GLY A 121 11.16 -1.67 -14.00
N ASN A 122 12.28 -1.50 -13.31
CA ASN A 122 12.36 -1.62 -11.87
C ASN A 122 12.02 -0.31 -11.16
N LEU A 123 11.65 -0.43 -9.89
CA LEU A 123 11.52 0.71 -8.98
C LEU A 123 12.92 1.13 -8.50
N ASP A 124 13.36 2.33 -8.85
CA ASP A 124 14.72 2.81 -8.54
C ASP A 124 14.81 4.25 -8.01
N PHE A 125 13.67 4.94 -7.85
CA PHE A 125 13.60 6.33 -7.41
C PHE A 125 14.52 7.30 -8.20
N GLY A 126 14.85 6.94 -9.46
CA GLY A 126 15.78 7.69 -10.30
C GLY A 126 17.26 7.60 -9.91
N VAL A 127 17.62 6.73 -8.94
CA VAL A 127 18.99 6.51 -8.47
C VAL A 127 19.28 5.00 -8.31
N PRO A 128 19.45 4.25 -9.42
CA PRO A 128 19.52 2.77 -9.41
C PRO A 128 20.64 2.17 -8.53
N TRP A 129 21.77 2.88 -8.38
CA TRP A 129 22.86 2.40 -7.54
C TRP A 129 22.50 2.45 -6.04
N LEU A 130 21.58 3.34 -5.65
CA LEU A 130 21.13 3.52 -4.27
C LEU A 130 20.02 2.53 -3.92
N TYR A 131 19.05 2.38 -4.83
CA TYR A 131 17.96 1.43 -4.72
C TYR A 131 17.52 0.98 -6.12
N ASP A 132 17.33 -0.33 -6.30
CA ASP A 132 16.80 -0.93 -7.51
C ASP A 132 16.02 -2.18 -7.13
N ALA A 133 14.70 -2.18 -7.33
CA ALA A 133 13.83 -3.27 -6.91
C ALA A 133 12.98 -3.80 -8.08
N ALA A 134 13.20 -5.08 -8.40
CA ALA A 134 12.42 -5.79 -9.41
C ALA A 134 11.28 -6.58 -8.76
N LYS A 135 10.20 -6.81 -9.51
CA LYS A 135 9.14 -7.76 -9.13
C LYS A 135 9.70 -9.18 -8.92
N LYS A 136 9.10 -9.94 -8.01
CA LYS A 136 9.51 -11.32 -7.72
C LYS A 136 8.78 -12.33 -8.60
N VAL A 137 7.47 -12.16 -8.77
CA VAL A 137 6.60 -13.14 -9.43
C VAL A 137 6.25 -12.69 -10.84
N LEU A 138 5.72 -11.48 -11.00
CA LEU A 138 5.22 -10.92 -12.26
C LEU A 138 6.33 -10.27 -13.10
N THR A 139 7.47 -10.95 -13.21
CA THR A 139 8.67 -10.44 -13.92
C THR A 139 8.43 -10.17 -15.41
N THR A 140 7.47 -10.87 -16.02
CA THR A 140 7.09 -10.76 -17.43
C THR A 140 5.78 -10.00 -17.66
N PHE A 141 5.08 -9.59 -16.61
CA PHE A 141 3.84 -8.81 -16.74
C PHE A 141 4.17 -7.38 -17.19
N ARG A 142 3.43 -6.89 -18.19
CA ARG A 142 3.64 -5.61 -18.86
C ARG A 142 2.31 -4.89 -19.09
N LEU A 143 2.38 -3.66 -19.60
CA LEU A 143 1.21 -2.84 -19.93
C LEU A 143 0.28 -3.51 -20.97
N GLU A 144 0.81 -4.38 -21.82
CA GLU A 144 0.04 -5.12 -22.82
C GLU A 144 -0.80 -6.24 -22.22
N ASN A 145 -0.46 -6.68 -21.00
CA ASN A 145 -1.21 -7.71 -20.29
C ASN A 145 -2.40 -7.15 -19.51
N LEU A 146 -2.49 -5.83 -19.34
CA LEU A 146 -3.61 -5.19 -18.67
C LEU A 146 -4.90 -5.39 -19.49
N PRO A 147 -6.05 -5.65 -18.84
CA PRO A 147 -7.33 -5.51 -19.49
C PRO A 147 -7.61 -4.04 -19.78
N ALA A 148 -8.75 -3.76 -20.40
CA ALA A 148 -9.21 -2.40 -20.59
C ALA A 148 -9.40 -1.68 -19.25
N VAL A 149 -8.58 -0.66 -18.97
CA VAL A 149 -8.64 0.14 -17.73
C VAL A 149 -9.60 1.31 -17.91
N ASP A 150 -10.51 1.52 -16.96
CA ASP A 150 -11.48 2.62 -16.95
C ASP A 150 -10.94 3.88 -16.29
N CYS A 151 -10.21 3.75 -15.19
CA CYS A 151 -9.54 4.86 -14.54
C CYS A 151 -8.25 4.43 -13.83
N LEU A 152 -7.40 5.42 -13.58
CA LEU A 152 -6.18 5.30 -12.80
C LEU A 152 -6.40 5.94 -11.43
N LEU A 153 -5.96 5.28 -10.37
CA LEU A 153 -5.91 5.82 -9.02
C LEU A 153 -4.45 5.93 -8.57
N ILE A 154 -4.02 7.14 -8.20
CA ILE A 154 -2.68 7.41 -7.66
C ILE A 154 -2.81 7.89 -6.22
N THR A 155 -2.19 7.16 -5.29
CA THR A 155 -2.29 7.48 -3.85
C THR A 155 -1.28 8.51 -3.38
N GLN A 156 -0.05 8.42 -3.89
CA GLN A 156 1.06 9.25 -3.45
C GLN A 156 1.88 9.78 -4.62
N SER A 157 2.66 10.82 -4.38
CA SER A 157 3.55 11.42 -5.39
C SER A 157 4.90 10.71 -5.58
N LEU A 158 5.24 9.75 -4.71
CA LEU A 158 6.52 9.03 -4.73
C LEU A 158 6.57 7.94 -5.82
N ASP A 159 7.77 7.58 -6.27
CA ASP A 159 8.01 6.68 -7.41
C ASP A 159 7.47 5.25 -7.19
N ASP A 160 7.31 4.80 -5.95
CA ASP A 160 6.69 3.52 -5.61
C ASP A 160 5.15 3.53 -5.71
N HIS A 161 4.57 4.67 -6.12
CA HIS A 161 3.16 4.87 -6.40
C HIS A 161 2.94 5.54 -7.77
N CYS A 162 3.54 6.70 -7.98
CA CYS A 162 3.44 7.55 -9.17
C CYS A 162 4.61 7.28 -10.14
N HIS A 163 4.78 6.02 -10.55
CA HIS A 163 5.97 5.59 -11.29
C HIS A 163 6.00 6.11 -12.74
N VAL A 164 6.74 7.21 -12.98
CA VAL A 164 6.78 7.91 -14.28
C VAL A 164 7.15 6.99 -15.46
N LYS A 165 8.04 6.02 -15.27
CA LYS A 165 8.42 5.07 -16.33
C LYS A 165 7.25 4.21 -16.79
N THR A 166 6.31 3.91 -15.89
CA THR A 166 5.07 3.20 -16.22
C THR A 166 4.00 4.16 -16.74
N LEU A 167 3.86 5.33 -16.10
CA LEU A 167 2.80 6.28 -16.40
C LEU A 167 2.94 6.96 -17.76
N ARG A 168 4.17 7.21 -18.24
CA ARG A 168 4.41 7.86 -19.54
C ARG A 168 3.90 7.03 -20.74
N PRO A 169 4.34 5.77 -20.95
CA PRO A 169 3.78 4.95 -22.02
C PRO A 169 2.30 4.64 -21.82
N LEU A 170 1.83 4.54 -20.57
CA LEU A 170 0.39 4.38 -20.29
C LEU A 170 -0.42 5.59 -20.79
N SER A 171 0.06 6.81 -20.54
CA SER A 171 -0.63 8.03 -20.96
C SER A 171 -0.57 8.27 -22.47
N GLU A 172 0.52 7.84 -23.12
CA GLU A 172 0.62 7.83 -24.59
C GLU A 172 -0.39 6.85 -25.21
N LYS A 173 -0.57 5.66 -24.61
CA LYS A 173 -1.52 4.64 -25.06
C LYS A 173 -2.98 5.01 -24.76
N HIS A 174 -3.23 5.69 -23.64
CA HIS A 174 -4.57 6.06 -23.17
C HIS A 174 -4.63 7.55 -22.74
N PRO A 175 -4.55 8.49 -23.70
CA PRO A 175 -4.36 9.92 -23.38
C PRO A 175 -5.59 10.61 -22.78
N ASN A 176 -6.71 9.91 -22.72
CA ASN A 176 -7.97 10.37 -22.11
C ASN A 176 -8.35 9.57 -20.87
N LEU A 177 -7.47 8.67 -20.38
CA LEU A 177 -7.72 7.89 -19.18
C LEU A 177 -7.99 8.85 -18.01
N PRO A 178 -9.17 8.79 -17.36
CA PRO A 178 -9.45 9.52 -16.14
C PRO A 178 -8.50 9.09 -15.02
N VAL A 179 -7.93 10.07 -14.32
CA VAL A 179 -7.01 9.85 -13.21
C VAL A 179 -7.57 10.51 -11.95
N PHE A 180 -7.62 9.77 -10.85
CA PHE A 180 -7.93 10.29 -9.51
C PHE A 180 -6.65 10.25 -8.68
N SER A 181 -6.28 11.37 -8.05
CA SER A 181 -4.99 11.47 -7.38
C SER A 181 -4.94 12.43 -6.19
N THR A 182 -3.97 12.23 -5.31
CA THR A 182 -3.49 13.27 -4.39
C THR A 182 -3.02 14.53 -5.15
N PRO A 183 -3.29 15.74 -4.64
CA PRO A 183 -2.72 16.99 -5.18
C PRO A 183 -1.18 17.02 -5.18
N ASN A 184 -0.51 16.26 -4.31
CA ASN A 184 0.96 16.23 -4.28
C ASN A 184 1.57 15.71 -5.60
N ALA A 185 0.86 14.83 -6.32
CA ALA A 185 1.32 14.27 -7.59
C ALA A 185 1.06 15.20 -8.80
N GLU A 186 0.48 16.37 -8.58
CA GLU A 186 0.05 17.30 -9.63
C GLU A 186 1.18 17.67 -10.61
N SER A 187 2.36 17.99 -10.08
CA SER A 187 3.52 18.39 -10.89
C SER A 187 3.99 17.30 -11.86
N ILE A 188 3.76 16.03 -11.51
CA ILE A 188 4.09 14.87 -12.34
C ILE A 188 2.96 14.62 -13.32
N LEU A 189 1.74 14.44 -12.81
CA LEU A 189 0.59 13.97 -13.57
C LEU A 189 0.09 14.97 -14.60
N ARG A 190 0.18 16.30 -14.34
CA ARG A 190 -0.21 17.32 -15.33
C ARG A 190 0.59 17.26 -16.62
N SER A 191 1.81 16.71 -16.57
CA SER A 191 2.67 16.54 -17.76
C SER A 191 2.36 15.27 -18.55
N LEU A 192 1.59 14.34 -17.97
CA LEU A 192 1.35 13.01 -18.53
C LEU A 192 -0.12 12.82 -18.96
N PHE A 193 -1.08 13.29 -18.15
CA PHE A 193 -2.50 13.05 -18.34
C PHE A 193 -3.28 14.36 -18.45
N ARG A 194 -4.33 14.35 -19.30
CA ARG A 194 -5.19 15.51 -19.55
C ARG A 194 -6.41 15.57 -18.62
N ASN A 195 -6.89 14.42 -18.15
CA ASN A 195 -8.08 14.30 -17.33
C ASN A 195 -7.69 13.81 -15.92
N VAL A 196 -7.32 14.75 -15.04
CA VAL A 196 -6.92 14.44 -13.67
C VAL A 196 -7.82 15.17 -12.67
N THR A 197 -8.43 14.40 -11.78
CA THR A 197 -9.18 14.89 -10.62
C THR A 197 -8.31 14.75 -9.38
N TYR A 198 -7.89 15.88 -8.83
CA TYR A 198 -7.13 15.93 -7.58
C TYR A 198 -8.08 16.01 -6.39
N LEU A 199 -7.92 15.12 -5.41
CA LEU A 199 -8.79 15.01 -4.24
C LEU A 199 -7.98 15.26 -2.97
N GLU A 200 -8.30 16.34 -2.25
CA GLU A 200 -7.83 16.55 -0.87
C GLU A 200 -8.57 15.59 0.08
N PRO A 201 -7.98 15.22 1.24
CA PRO A 201 -8.67 14.39 2.23
C PRO A 201 -10.06 14.91 2.60
N GLY A 202 -11.05 14.02 2.58
CA GLY A 202 -12.46 14.33 2.81
C GLY A 202 -13.24 14.70 1.54
N GLN A 203 -12.57 14.95 0.41
CA GLN A 203 -13.25 15.18 -0.87
C GLN A 203 -13.66 13.86 -1.52
N THR A 204 -14.77 13.91 -2.24
CA THR A 204 -15.32 12.78 -2.99
C THR A 204 -15.42 13.08 -4.47
N SER A 205 -15.37 12.04 -5.28
CA SER A 205 -15.72 12.08 -6.70
C SER A 205 -16.58 10.88 -7.06
N GLU A 206 -17.48 11.09 -8.01
CA GLU A 206 -18.25 10.00 -8.62
C GLU A 206 -17.67 9.68 -9.99
N PHE A 207 -17.58 8.39 -10.30
CA PHE A 207 -17.05 7.94 -11.57
C PHE A 207 -17.97 6.87 -12.16
N GLU A 208 -18.31 7.04 -13.44
CA GLU A 208 -19.02 6.04 -14.24
C GLU A 208 -18.04 5.44 -15.24
N GLY A 209 -17.78 4.13 -15.13
CA GLY A 209 -16.93 3.39 -16.06
C GLY A 209 -17.64 3.14 -17.39
N ARG A 210 -16.91 2.63 -18.39
CA ARG A 210 -17.44 2.46 -19.76
C ARG A 210 -18.68 1.56 -19.88
N ASN A 211 -18.88 0.69 -18.90
CA ASN A 211 -19.98 -0.28 -18.85
C ASN A 211 -21.16 0.21 -17.99
N GLY A 212 -21.20 1.49 -17.61
CA GLY A 212 -22.25 2.08 -16.77
C GLY A 212 -22.12 1.79 -15.26
N GLY A 213 -21.08 1.04 -14.87
CA GLY A 213 -20.72 0.82 -13.46
C GLY A 213 -20.32 2.12 -12.78
N LYS A 214 -20.74 2.30 -11.52
CA LYS A 214 -20.54 3.56 -10.79
C LYS A 214 -19.79 3.37 -9.48
N LEU A 215 -18.77 4.18 -9.28
CA LEU A 215 -17.97 4.21 -8.06
C LEU A 215 -18.08 5.59 -7.39
N ASN A 216 -18.11 5.59 -6.06
CA ASN A 216 -17.76 6.76 -5.27
C ASN A 216 -16.34 6.60 -4.74
N ILE A 217 -15.52 7.63 -4.94
CA ILE A 217 -14.09 7.66 -4.59
C ILE A 217 -13.93 8.75 -3.54
N LEU A 218 -13.63 8.36 -2.30
CA LEU A 218 -13.39 9.27 -1.18
C LEU A 218 -11.90 9.25 -0.82
N ALA A 219 -11.25 10.41 -0.87
CA ALA A 219 -9.87 10.56 -0.40
C ALA A 219 -9.81 10.63 1.14
N THR A 220 -8.83 9.96 1.72
CA THR A 220 -8.54 9.99 3.16
C THR A 220 -7.11 10.48 3.39
N ALA A 221 -6.83 11.05 4.56
CA ALA A 221 -5.48 11.50 4.89
C ALA A 221 -4.58 10.32 5.27
N GLY A 222 -3.49 10.18 4.53
CA GLY A 222 -2.38 9.27 4.76
C GLY A 222 -1.17 9.96 5.43
N PRO A 223 0.07 9.48 5.19
CA PRO A 223 1.27 10.04 5.80
C PRO A 223 1.68 11.41 5.22
N ILE A 224 2.37 12.23 6.02
CA ILE A 224 3.06 13.44 5.56
C ILE A 224 4.53 13.05 5.29
N LEU A 225 4.91 12.96 4.02
CA LEU A 225 6.23 12.44 3.57
C LEU A 225 7.26 13.55 3.29
N GLY A 226 7.10 14.69 3.94
CA GLY A 226 7.96 15.85 3.82
C GLY A 226 7.90 16.71 5.08
N PRO A 227 8.20 18.02 4.98
CA PRO A 227 8.07 18.91 6.11
C PRO A 227 6.66 18.87 6.72
N PRO A 228 6.48 19.10 8.03
CA PRO A 228 5.20 18.89 8.72
C PRO A 228 4.05 19.79 8.24
N TRP A 229 4.35 20.85 7.47
CA TRP A 229 3.38 21.73 6.82
C TRP A 229 2.98 21.28 5.41
N GLN A 230 3.59 20.22 4.87
CA GLN A 230 3.19 19.63 3.60
C GLN A 230 1.84 18.93 3.75
N ARG A 231 1.08 18.90 2.65
CA ARG A 231 -0.16 18.12 2.58
C ARG A 231 0.14 16.64 2.82
N PRO A 232 -0.74 15.91 3.52
CA PRO A 232 -0.65 14.46 3.57
C PRO A 232 -0.81 13.87 2.17
N GLU A 233 -0.25 12.68 1.97
CA GLU A 233 -0.64 11.82 0.86
C GLU A 233 -2.01 11.17 1.13
N ASN A 234 -2.56 10.42 0.17
CA ASN A 234 -3.91 9.88 0.28
C ASN A 234 -3.93 8.37 0.58
N GLY A 235 -4.94 7.95 1.35
CA GLY A 235 -5.62 6.67 1.18
C GLY A 235 -6.95 6.89 0.46
N TYR A 236 -7.69 5.81 0.12
CA TYR A 236 -9.01 5.94 -0.50
C TYR A 236 -10.02 4.93 -0.02
N ILE A 237 -11.26 5.38 0.21
CA ILE A 237 -12.43 4.53 0.31
C ILE A 237 -13.12 4.51 -1.07
N ILE A 238 -13.25 3.32 -1.65
CA ILE A 238 -13.96 3.06 -2.89
C ILE A 238 -15.28 2.38 -2.56
N THR A 239 -16.39 3.00 -2.94
CA THR A 239 -17.74 2.43 -2.76
C THR A 239 -18.32 2.05 -4.10
N SER A 240 -18.64 0.78 -4.28
CA SER A 240 -19.48 0.31 -5.39
C SER A 240 -20.91 0.82 -5.19
N ARG A 241 -21.47 1.51 -6.17
CA ARG A 241 -22.85 2.04 -6.06
C ARG A 241 -23.91 0.97 -6.21
N ARG A 242 -23.61 -0.14 -6.90
CA ARG A 242 -24.59 -1.22 -7.11
C ARG A 242 -24.64 -2.19 -5.94
N SER A 243 -23.48 -2.66 -5.48
CA SER A 243 -23.41 -3.62 -4.34
C SER A 243 -23.36 -2.94 -2.97
N ASN A 244 -23.06 -1.64 -2.91
CA ASN A 244 -22.73 -0.89 -1.69
C ASN A 244 -21.50 -1.41 -0.91
N LEU A 245 -20.73 -2.34 -1.49
CA LEU A 245 -19.46 -2.78 -0.92
C LEU A 245 -18.46 -1.63 -0.86
N LYS A 246 -17.75 -1.53 0.25
CA LYS A 246 -16.74 -0.52 0.53
C LYS A 246 -15.37 -1.15 0.71
N LEU A 247 -14.42 -0.69 -0.08
CA LEU A 247 -13.01 -1.04 0.03
C LEU A 247 -12.23 0.18 0.56
N TYR A 248 -11.46 0.01 1.63
CA TYR A 248 -10.43 0.98 2.01
C TYR A 248 -9.05 0.50 1.55
N TYR A 249 -8.36 1.35 0.81
CA TYR A 249 -6.96 1.16 0.45
C TYR A 249 -6.09 2.16 1.20
N GLU A 250 -5.23 1.62 2.07
CA GLU A 250 -4.27 2.38 2.87
C GLU A 250 -2.86 1.86 2.59
N PRO A 251 -2.08 2.53 1.73
CA PRO A 251 -0.83 1.98 1.21
C PRO A 251 0.30 1.85 2.24
N HIS A 252 0.26 2.59 3.36
CA HIS A 252 1.36 2.62 4.34
C HIS A 252 0.94 2.33 5.79
N CYS A 253 -0.33 2.00 6.01
CA CYS A 253 -0.93 1.82 7.33
C CYS A 253 -0.78 3.07 8.25
N VAL A 254 -0.79 4.27 7.65
CA VAL A 254 -0.73 5.56 8.36
C VAL A 254 -1.96 6.37 8.00
N TYR A 255 -2.82 6.64 8.96
CA TYR A 255 -4.17 7.16 8.70
C TYR A 255 -4.68 8.13 9.77
N ASN A 256 -5.61 8.99 9.39
CA ASN A 256 -6.31 9.87 10.33
C ASN A 256 -7.42 9.12 11.10
N LYS A 257 -7.13 8.72 12.35
CA LYS A 257 -8.07 8.01 13.23
C LYS A 257 -9.39 8.75 13.46
N SER A 258 -9.32 10.06 13.71
CA SER A 258 -10.50 10.88 14.01
C SER A 258 -11.45 10.99 12.84
N PHE A 259 -10.93 10.97 11.60
CA PHE A 259 -11.72 10.96 10.39
C PHE A 259 -12.29 9.56 10.12
N LEU A 260 -11.46 8.51 10.21
CA LEU A 260 -11.88 7.15 9.85
C LEU A 260 -12.86 6.51 10.83
N LYS A 261 -12.95 6.96 12.09
CA LYS A 261 -13.92 6.43 13.07
C LYS A 261 -15.38 6.55 12.63
N GLU A 262 -15.67 7.43 11.69
CA GLU A 262 -17.03 7.69 11.17
C GLU A 262 -17.39 6.73 10.02
N TYR A 263 -16.45 5.89 9.59
CA TYR A 263 -16.59 4.99 8.46
C TYR A 263 -16.54 3.54 8.89
N LYS A 264 -17.27 2.71 8.15
CA LYS A 264 -17.14 1.26 8.15
C LYS A 264 -16.84 0.80 6.73
N VAL A 265 -15.99 -0.21 6.60
CA VAL A 265 -15.65 -0.80 5.29
C VAL A 265 -15.76 -2.32 5.35
N ASP A 266 -16.04 -2.93 4.20
CA ASP A 266 -16.12 -4.39 4.09
C ASP A 266 -14.74 -4.99 3.86
N ILE A 267 -13.94 -4.33 3.03
CA ILE A 267 -12.63 -4.79 2.57
C ILE A 267 -11.57 -3.77 2.97
N LEU A 268 -10.49 -4.21 3.60
CA LEU A 268 -9.32 -3.41 3.93
C LEU A 268 -8.10 -3.96 3.19
N ILE A 269 -7.52 -3.19 2.29
CA ILE A 269 -6.20 -3.44 1.71
C ILE A 269 -5.18 -2.55 2.44
N THR A 270 -4.24 -3.15 3.15
CA THR A 270 -3.17 -2.44 3.88
C THR A 270 -1.94 -3.33 4.05
N PRO A 271 -0.73 -2.76 4.20
CA PRO A 271 0.42 -3.52 4.68
C PRO A 271 0.17 -4.07 6.08
N VAL A 272 0.65 -5.29 6.31
CA VAL A 272 0.62 -5.93 7.64
C VAL A 272 2.01 -6.21 8.19
N ILE A 273 3.06 -6.07 7.38
CA ILE A 273 4.46 -6.24 7.77
C ILE A 273 5.10 -4.86 7.79
N LYS A 274 5.80 -4.52 8.87
CA LYS A 274 6.50 -3.23 8.98
C LYS A 274 7.74 -3.23 8.09
N GLN A 275 8.04 -2.09 7.47
CA GLN A 275 9.32 -1.84 6.82
C GLN A 275 10.02 -0.69 7.55
N LEU A 276 11.25 -0.94 7.99
CA LEU A 276 11.98 -0.05 8.88
C LEU A 276 13.32 0.33 8.26
N LEU A 277 13.66 1.61 8.32
CA LEU A 277 15.03 2.10 8.25
C LEU A 277 15.56 2.30 9.68
N PRO A 278 16.88 2.44 9.86
CA PRO A 278 17.43 2.91 11.13
C PRO A 278 16.71 4.19 11.58
N SER A 279 16.03 4.13 12.73
CA SER A 279 15.31 5.25 13.36
C SER A 279 14.09 5.80 12.61
N PHE A 280 13.60 5.13 11.55
CA PHE A 280 12.43 5.60 10.79
C PHE A 280 11.55 4.43 10.30
N THR A 281 10.24 4.56 10.48
CA THR A 281 9.26 3.59 9.98
C THR A 281 8.81 4.01 8.58
N LEU A 282 9.16 3.22 7.56
CA LEU A 282 8.73 3.47 6.18
C LEU A 282 7.28 3.05 5.96
N VAL A 283 6.94 1.85 6.46
CA VAL A 283 5.62 1.24 6.30
C VAL A 283 5.21 0.68 7.66
N SER A 284 4.04 1.07 8.16
CA SER A 284 3.45 0.51 9.38
C SER A 284 2.78 -0.83 9.10
N GLY A 285 2.49 -1.59 10.15
CA GLY A 285 1.89 -2.92 10.06
C GLY A 285 1.66 -3.53 11.44
N GLN A 286 1.40 -4.83 11.49
CA GLN A 286 1.15 -5.58 12.73
C GLN A 286 0.03 -4.93 13.56
N GLU A 287 0.32 -4.42 14.74
CA GLU A 287 -0.65 -3.83 15.66
C GLU A 287 -1.38 -2.63 15.03
N ASP A 288 -0.69 -1.81 14.23
CA ASP A 288 -1.30 -0.66 13.56
C ASP A 288 -2.38 -1.09 12.56
N ALA A 289 -2.16 -2.22 11.87
CA ALA A 289 -3.08 -2.78 10.89
C ALA A 289 -4.29 -3.43 11.59
N VAL A 290 -4.08 -4.07 12.75
CA VAL A 290 -5.18 -4.60 13.58
C VAL A 290 -6.04 -3.45 14.11
N HIS A 291 -5.42 -2.38 14.61
CA HIS A 291 -6.15 -1.17 15.04
C HIS A 291 -6.95 -0.55 13.89
N LEU A 292 -6.39 -0.51 12.68
CA LEU A 292 -7.09 0.01 11.50
C LEU A 292 -8.31 -0.86 11.14
N ALA A 293 -8.11 -2.18 11.08
CA ALA A 293 -9.18 -3.13 10.82
C ALA A 293 -10.31 -3.00 11.86
N LYS A 294 -9.96 -2.88 13.15
CA LYS A 294 -10.90 -2.70 14.26
C LYS A 294 -11.65 -1.38 14.18
N LEU A 295 -10.95 -0.28 13.90
CA LEU A 295 -11.53 1.05 13.75
C LEU A 295 -12.62 1.06 12.67
N LEU A 296 -12.34 0.41 11.54
CA LEU A 296 -13.23 0.36 10.38
C LEU A 296 -14.24 -0.79 10.41
N GLN A 297 -14.16 -1.68 11.41
CA GLN A 297 -14.96 -2.91 11.51
C GLN A 297 -14.87 -3.76 10.23
N ALA A 298 -13.66 -3.87 9.68
CA ALA A 298 -13.41 -4.55 8.41
C ALA A 298 -13.70 -6.05 8.50
N LYS A 299 -14.47 -6.59 7.54
CA LYS A 299 -14.80 -8.01 7.46
C LYS A 299 -13.71 -8.81 6.76
N TYR A 300 -13.14 -8.25 5.70
CA TYR A 300 -12.08 -8.88 4.92
C TYR A 300 -10.83 -8.00 4.96
N ILE A 301 -9.71 -8.56 5.41
CA ILE A 301 -8.40 -7.91 5.35
C ILE A 301 -7.61 -8.60 4.25
N VAL A 302 -7.12 -7.81 3.30
CA VAL A 302 -6.29 -8.27 2.19
C VAL A 302 -4.88 -7.70 2.39
N PRO A 303 -3.94 -8.47 2.96
CA PRO A 303 -2.60 -7.99 3.23
C PRO A 303 -1.85 -7.62 1.96
N MET A 304 -1.26 -6.44 1.93
CA MET A 304 -0.36 -6.00 0.87
C MET A 304 1.10 -6.21 1.29
N LYS A 305 1.92 -6.78 0.40
CA LYS A 305 3.36 -6.99 0.63
C LYS A 305 4.18 -6.00 -0.21
N ASN A 306 3.98 -4.71 0.02
CA ASN A 306 4.55 -3.65 -0.82
C ASN A 306 6.09 -3.63 -0.86
N GLY A 307 6.75 -4.01 0.23
CA GLY A 307 8.21 -4.15 0.31
C GLY A 307 8.77 -5.47 -0.25
N ASP A 308 7.92 -6.42 -0.66
CA ASP A 308 8.34 -7.77 -1.06
C ASP A 308 8.80 -7.81 -2.52
N LEU A 309 9.87 -7.06 -2.81
CA LEU A 309 10.51 -6.95 -4.11
C LEU A 309 11.94 -7.51 -4.05
N ASN A 310 12.52 -7.85 -5.21
CA ASN A 310 13.93 -8.19 -5.35
C ASN A 310 14.77 -6.91 -5.35
N GLY A 311 14.99 -6.35 -4.17
CA GLY A 311 15.77 -5.13 -3.95
C GLY A 311 17.28 -5.35 -4.01
N LYS A 312 17.99 -4.39 -4.61
CA LYS A 312 19.44 -4.24 -4.64
C LYS A 312 19.81 -2.80 -4.32
N GLY A 313 21.10 -2.58 -4.01
CA GLY A 313 21.65 -1.27 -3.68
C GLY A 313 21.88 -1.08 -2.18
N PHE A 314 22.36 0.10 -1.82
CA PHE A 314 22.67 0.41 -0.42
C PHE A 314 21.40 0.44 0.45
N LEU A 315 20.31 1.06 -0.03
CA LEU A 315 19.07 1.18 0.75
C LEU A 315 18.44 -0.18 1.06
N SER A 316 18.46 -1.12 0.11
CA SER A 316 17.92 -2.46 0.35
C SER A 316 18.68 -3.22 1.43
N SER A 317 19.95 -2.89 1.68
CA SER A 317 20.77 -3.54 2.71
C SER A 317 20.47 -3.07 4.14
N ILE A 318 19.86 -1.88 4.29
CA ILE A 318 19.55 -1.29 5.59
C ILE A 318 18.06 -1.37 5.95
N ILE A 319 17.19 -1.64 4.98
CA ILE A 319 15.76 -1.87 5.22
C ILE A 319 15.58 -3.21 5.95
N ARG A 320 14.80 -3.20 7.03
CA ARG A 320 14.45 -4.38 7.81
C ARG A 320 12.94 -4.57 7.81
N SER A 321 12.50 -5.81 7.64
CA SER A 321 11.10 -6.18 7.83
C SER A 321 10.87 -6.66 9.25
N GLU A 322 9.76 -6.26 9.86
CA GLU A 322 9.35 -6.71 11.20
C GLU A 322 7.91 -7.24 11.18
N GLY A 323 7.73 -8.42 11.77
CA GLY A 323 6.47 -9.16 11.79
C GLY A 323 6.27 -10.06 10.56
N THR A 324 5.25 -10.91 10.62
CA THR A 324 4.81 -11.78 9.51
C THR A 324 3.31 -11.68 9.31
N VAL A 325 2.80 -12.32 8.26
CA VAL A 325 1.34 -12.41 8.05
C VAL A 325 0.71 -13.30 9.11
N GLU A 326 1.42 -14.33 9.58
CA GLU A 326 0.97 -15.24 10.63
C GLU A 326 0.85 -14.51 11.97
N SER A 327 1.86 -13.74 12.38
CA SER A 327 1.78 -12.95 13.62
C SER A 327 0.66 -11.91 13.56
N PHE A 328 0.46 -11.29 12.38
CA PHE A 328 -0.69 -10.40 12.17
C PHE A 328 -2.03 -11.14 12.33
N LYS A 329 -2.18 -12.35 11.76
CA LYS A 329 -3.40 -13.16 11.89
C LYS A 329 -3.70 -13.52 13.34
N GLU A 330 -2.67 -13.83 14.13
CA GLU A 330 -2.80 -14.11 15.56
C GLU A 330 -3.34 -12.89 16.30
N LEU A 331 -2.70 -11.72 16.13
CA LEU A 331 -3.15 -10.46 16.73
C LEU A 331 -4.56 -10.07 16.29
N LEU A 332 -4.89 -10.24 15.01
CA LEU A 332 -6.22 -9.91 14.49
C LEU A 332 -7.29 -10.81 15.11
N LYS A 333 -7.02 -12.10 15.28
CA LYS A 333 -7.99 -13.06 15.84
C LYS A 333 -8.38 -12.72 17.29
N GLU A 334 -7.47 -12.13 18.05
CA GLU A 334 -7.74 -11.68 19.42
C GLU A 334 -8.69 -10.47 19.47
N GLU A 335 -8.55 -9.55 18.51
CA GLU A 335 -9.27 -8.27 18.50
C GLU A 335 -10.54 -8.25 17.62
N LEU A 336 -10.54 -9.06 16.55
CA LEU A 336 -11.60 -9.19 15.53
C LEU A 336 -11.72 -10.66 15.07
N PRO A 337 -12.29 -11.56 15.90
CA PRO A 337 -12.34 -12.99 15.60
C PRO A 337 -13.16 -13.35 14.35
N ASP A 338 -14.10 -12.50 13.95
CA ASP A 338 -14.97 -12.69 12.78
C ASP A 338 -14.36 -12.14 11.48
N ALA A 339 -13.20 -11.48 11.56
CA ALA A 339 -12.53 -10.93 10.39
C ALA A 339 -11.73 -12.01 9.64
N HIS A 340 -11.80 -11.97 8.31
CA HIS A 340 -11.13 -12.93 7.43
C HIS A 340 -9.93 -12.30 6.75
N VAL A 341 -8.75 -12.93 6.93
CA VAL A 341 -7.53 -12.53 6.19
C VAL A 341 -7.46 -13.31 4.88
N LEU A 342 -7.48 -12.60 3.76
CA LEU A 342 -7.40 -13.15 2.42
C LEU A 342 -6.08 -12.74 1.77
N GLU A 343 -5.14 -13.68 1.67
CA GLU A 343 -3.82 -13.40 1.09
C GLU A 343 -3.86 -13.43 -0.43
N PRO A 344 -3.60 -12.31 -1.11
CA PRO A 344 -3.59 -12.27 -2.57
C PRO A 344 -2.35 -12.98 -3.11
N GLN A 345 -2.53 -13.73 -4.20
CA GLN A 345 -1.42 -14.27 -4.99
C GLN A 345 -1.13 -13.30 -6.15
N PRO A 346 0.13 -12.88 -6.38
CA PRO A 346 0.45 -11.99 -7.48
C PRO A 346 -0.09 -12.47 -8.83
N GLY A 347 -0.84 -11.61 -9.51
CA GLY A 347 -1.43 -11.86 -10.83
C GLY A 347 -2.64 -12.80 -10.85
N VAL A 348 -3.08 -13.31 -9.70
CA VAL A 348 -4.29 -14.14 -9.58
C VAL A 348 -5.43 -13.28 -9.03
N PRO A 349 -6.58 -13.20 -9.72
CA PRO A 349 -7.74 -12.49 -9.21
C PRO A 349 -8.28 -13.11 -7.92
N LEU A 350 -8.45 -12.28 -6.89
CA LEU A 350 -9.12 -12.62 -5.64
C LEU A 350 -10.52 -12.02 -5.64
N GLU A 351 -11.54 -12.87 -5.74
CA GLU A 351 -12.95 -12.45 -5.70
C GLU A 351 -13.45 -12.34 -4.26
N ILE A 352 -14.06 -11.21 -3.92
CA ILE A 352 -14.69 -10.95 -2.63
C ILE A 352 -16.11 -10.42 -2.88
N SER A 353 -17.09 -11.20 -2.49
CA SER A 353 -18.51 -10.85 -2.53
C SER A 353 -19.11 -10.92 -1.13
N MET A 354 -20.22 -10.21 -0.91
CA MET A 354 -21.03 -10.47 0.28
C MET A 354 -21.56 -11.90 0.18
N SER A 355 -21.08 -12.80 1.05
CA SER A 355 -21.87 -13.98 1.39
C SER A 355 -23.20 -13.46 1.95
N SER A 356 -24.32 -13.83 1.36
CA SER A 356 -25.64 -13.66 1.98
C SER A 356 -25.67 -14.52 3.24
N SER A 357 -25.12 -14.00 4.34
CA SER A 357 -25.27 -14.58 5.65
C SER A 357 -26.73 -14.39 6.03
N SER A 358 -27.46 -15.51 5.97
CA SER A 358 -28.86 -15.67 6.35
C SER A 358 -29.17 -14.93 7.66
N LEU A 359 -30.26 -14.16 7.61
CA LEU A 359 -30.99 -13.58 8.73
C LEU A 359 -31.24 -14.59 9.86
#